data_AF-A0A6A5BQV1-F1
#
_entry.id   AF-A0A6A5BQV1-F1
#
_cell.length_a   1.000
_cell.length_b   1.000
_cell.length_c   1.000
_cell.angle_alpha   90.00
_cell.angle_beta   90.00
_cell.angle_gamma   90.00
#
_symmetry.space_group_name_H-M   'P 1'
#
loop_
_entity.id
_entity.type
_entity.pdbx_description
1 polymer ?
#
loop_
_entity_poly.entity_id
_entity_poly.type
_entity_poly.pdbx_seq_one_letter_code
_entity_poly.pdbx_strand_id
1 'polypeptide(L)'
;MLSQQKDTTQKTKTKWQELLEAPKGCMEYNPHQAFALQVFWIVRSFRAATEMIEKGFLPCSQATLRDTPTTLCYLFRISQQDGHEQMAEEFKKQVKTIGQHPHYQPAFKSIKMGIAQQNIEMKLKQGGINIEPLKWNPDEPMEGHEDELDFHPIVLECTEVYLDNRSFYDHSASQDWMNHYPEIVKPCRSLKPKTFCVGHPSEEIWEKALESALKAIRFNGDETRQVKIIQPGLFLHDSFSSNNENAQQQVATMFLEMDLTIANDRLEHCQSYFSQIQQDLHAPFMVVLPTNLHDGEEVVVQEKVQVRIMLSFSYSKETSSKNLSALIQDCESFKGRIIVFCENGSENDQATQFAQEFMELSGLSSSNFLTILDGKLAEKNNTLAGFILHPLYNKLIINEQLNYKP
;
A
#
# COMPACT_ATOMS: atom_id res chain seq x y z
N MET A 1 51.06 -38.70 -20.03
CA MET A 1 50.06 -38.75 -18.93
C MET A 1 50.31 -37.58 -18.01
N LEU A 2 49.57 -36.49 -18.16
CA LEU A 2 49.55 -35.36 -17.22
C LEU A 2 48.07 -35.09 -16.94
N SER A 3 47.53 -35.70 -15.88
CA SER A 3 46.16 -35.47 -15.45
C SER A 3 46.10 -34.13 -14.72
N GLN A 4 45.44 -33.14 -15.33
CA GLN A 4 45.04 -31.93 -14.64
C GLN A 4 43.92 -32.29 -13.65
N GLN A 5 44.24 -32.33 -12.35
CA GLN A 5 43.23 -32.26 -11.30
C GLN A 5 42.66 -30.85 -11.28
N LYS A 6 41.44 -30.68 -11.81
CA LYS A 6 40.63 -29.48 -11.58
C LYS A 6 40.07 -29.56 -10.17
N ASP A 7 40.70 -28.81 -9.28
CA ASP A 7 40.21 -28.54 -7.94
C ASP A 7 38.94 -27.70 -8.07
N THR A 8 37.78 -28.36 -7.98
CA THR A 8 36.47 -27.71 -7.97
C THR A 8 36.06 -27.55 -6.51
N THR A 9 36.68 -26.58 -5.85
CA THR A 9 36.18 -26.08 -4.57
C THR A 9 34.82 -25.46 -4.84
N GLN A 10 33.78 -26.25 -4.64
CA GLN A 10 32.39 -25.84 -4.78
C GLN A 10 32.15 -24.79 -3.68
N LYS A 11 32.28 -23.50 -4.04
CA LYS A 11 31.98 -22.40 -3.12
C LYS A 11 30.58 -22.63 -2.58
N THR A 12 30.49 -22.86 -1.27
CA THR A 12 29.22 -22.96 -0.55
C THR A 12 28.43 -21.70 -0.87
N LYS A 13 27.28 -21.87 -1.54
CA LYS A 13 26.44 -20.72 -1.89
C LYS A 13 25.98 -20.07 -0.60
N THR A 14 25.94 -18.74 -0.60
CA THR A 14 25.31 -18.02 0.50
C THR A 14 23.81 -18.32 0.48
N LYS A 15 23.15 -18.29 1.64
CA LYS A 15 21.69 -18.42 1.75
C LYS A 15 20.97 -17.44 0.82
N TRP A 16 21.55 -16.26 0.59
CA TRP A 16 21.08 -15.26 -0.37
C TRP A 16 21.17 -15.72 -1.83
N GLN A 17 22.27 -16.36 -2.22
CA GLN A 17 22.45 -16.90 -3.57
C GLN A 17 21.54 -18.10 -3.84
N GLU A 18 21.29 -18.94 -2.84
CA GLU A 18 20.32 -20.03 -2.93
C GLU A 18 18.90 -19.50 -3.12
N LEU A 19 18.52 -18.44 -2.40
CA LEU A 19 17.23 -17.76 -2.55
C LEU A 19 17.05 -17.11 -3.93
N LEU A 20 18.12 -16.56 -4.52
CA LEU A 20 18.07 -15.96 -5.87
C LEU A 20 17.93 -16.98 -7.00
N GLU A 21 18.39 -18.22 -6.78
CA GLU A 21 18.39 -19.30 -7.78
C GLU A 21 17.20 -20.27 -7.65
N ALA A 22 16.53 -20.29 -6.50
CA ALA A 22 15.30 -21.04 -6.34
C ALA A 22 14.21 -20.54 -7.32
N PRO A 23 13.31 -21.40 -7.82
CA PRO A 23 12.09 -20.95 -8.46
C PRO A 23 11.46 -19.89 -7.57
N LYS A 24 11.28 -18.68 -8.11
CA LYS A 24 10.79 -17.58 -7.30
C LYS A 24 9.35 -17.90 -6.93
N GLY A 25 9.13 -17.73 -5.62
CA GLY A 25 7.98 -18.02 -4.76
C GLY A 25 7.39 -19.43 -4.79
N CYS A 26 6.32 -19.55 -4.01
CA CYS A 26 5.74 -20.79 -3.52
C CYS A 26 4.26 -20.85 -3.93
N MET A 27 3.71 -22.06 -4.04
CA MET A 27 2.25 -22.24 -4.12
C MET A 27 1.62 -22.43 -2.74
N GLU A 28 2.46 -22.52 -1.71
CA GLU A 28 2.08 -22.78 -0.32
C GLU A 28 2.45 -21.55 0.52
N TYR A 29 1.47 -21.04 1.26
CA TYR A 29 1.60 -19.88 2.13
C TYR A 29 1.01 -20.19 3.50
N ASN A 30 1.50 -19.49 4.53
CA ASN A 30 0.93 -19.58 5.87
C ASN A 30 -0.07 -18.43 6.12
N PRO A 31 -1.40 -18.66 6.01
CA PRO A 31 -2.40 -17.61 6.19
C PRO A 31 -2.38 -17.00 7.60
N HIS A 32 -1.88 -17.71 8.61
CA HIS A 32 -1.72 -17.18 9.97
C HIS A 32 -0.57 -16.19 10.10
N GLN A 33 0.23 -16.02 9.06
CA GLN A 33 1.32 -15.05 8.99
C GLN A 33 1.02 -13.93 7.99
N ALA A 34 -0.19 -13.89 7.43
CA ALA A 34 -0.57 -12.87 6.45
C ALA A 34 -0.71 -11.50 7.14
N PHE A 35 -0.28 -10.45 6.45
CA PHE A 35 -0.39 -9.09 6.94
C PHE A 35 -0.44 -8.10 5.78
N ALA A 36 -0.95 -6.89 6.06
CA ALA A 36 -0.95 -5.80 5.12
C ALA A 36 -0.16 -4.61 5.69
N LEU A 37 0.55 -3.91 4.81
CA LEU A 37 1.16 -2.62 5.09
C LEU A 37 0.35 -1.52 4.40
N GLN A 38 0.02 -0.48 5.15
CA GLN A 38 -0.52 0.76 4.62
C GLN A 38 0.48 1.87 4.90
N VAL A 39 1.05 2.46 3.86
CA VAL A 39 2.04 3.53 3.96
C VAL A 39 1.44 4.83 3.45
N PHE A 40 1.57 5.89 4.25
CA PHE A 40 1.24 7.26 3.88
C PHE A 40 2.53 8.06 3.75
N TRP A 41 2.87 8.46 2.54
CA TRP A 41 4.02 9.30 2.26
C TRP A 41 3.57 10.75 2.16
N ILE A 42 4.05 11.61 3.05
CA ILE A 42 4.04 13.04 2.74
C ILE A 42 5.13 13.26 1.70
N VAL A 43 4.72 13.68 0.50
CA VAL A 43 5.57 13.93 -0.65
C VAL A 43 5.57 15.42 -0.92
N ARG A 44 6.71 15.98 -1.33
CA ARG A 44 6.85 17.44 -1.46
C ARG A 44 5.90 18.10 -2.48
N SER A 45 5.45 17.36 -3.48
CA SER A 45 4.64 17.89 -4.58
C SER A 45 3.95 16.77 -5.35
N PHE A 46 2.91 17.16 -6.10
CA PHE A 46 2.27 16.30 -7.09
C PHE A 46 3.28 15.69 -8.06
N ARG A 47 4.14 16.52 -8.66
CA ARG A 47 5.20 16.06 -9.58
C ARG A 47 6.10 15.00 -8.94
N ALA A 48 6.53 15.22 -7.69
CA ALA A 48 7.37 14.28 -6.98
C ALA A 48 6.65 12.95 -6.70
N ALA A 49 5.35 12.97 -6.39
CA ALA A 49 4.58 11.74 -6.19
C ALA A 49 4.39 10.96 -7.50
N THR A 50 4.09 11.65 -8.61
CA THR A 50 4.05 11.02 -9.94
C THR A 50 5.37 10.35 -10.27
N GLU A 51 6.50 11.02 -10.04
CA GLU A 51 7.81 10.40 -10.26
C GLU A 51 8.07 9.19 -9.35
N MET A 52 7.67 9.24 -8.07
CA MET A 52 7.78 8.10 -7.15
C MET A 52 6.96 6.91 -7.66
N ILE A 53 5.76 7.16 -8.19
CA ILE A 53 4.91 6.14 -8.78
C ILE A 53 5.56 5.55 -10.03
N GLU A 54 5.88 6.39 -11.02
CA GLU A 54 6.35 5.95 -12.34
C GLU A 54 7.71 5.25 -12.29
N LYS A 55 8.64 5.75 -11.46
CA LYS A 55 10.04 5.28 -11.43
C LYS A 55 10.32 4.29 -10.31
N GLY A 56 9.48 4.30 -9.27
CA GLY A 56 9.59 3.49 -8.07
C GLY A 56 8.50 2.42 -8.00
N PHE A 57 7.30 2.82 -7.61
CA PHE A 57 6.22 1.88 -7.28
C PHE A 57 5.74 1.01 -8.44
N LEU A 58 5.54 1.57 -9.63
CA LEU A 58 5.03 0.82 -10.77
C LEU A 58 6.02 -0.28 -11.25
N PRO A 59 7.32 0.00 -11.41
CA PRO A 59 8.30 -1.06 -11.65
C PRO A 59 8.40 -2.07 -10.50
N CYS A 60 8.30 -1.63 -9.23
CA CYS A 60 8.26 -2.53 -8.07
C CYS A 60 7.03 -3.44 -8.09
N SER A 61 5.85 -2.94 -8.48
CA SER A 61 4.64 -3.74 -8.56
C SER A 61 4.72 -4.74 -9.72
N GLN A 62 5.37 -4.39 -10.83
CA GLN A 62 5.64 -5.34 -11.92
C GLN A 62 6.52 -6.51 -11.49
N ALA A 63 7.35 -6.35 -10.46
CA ALA A 63 8.11 -7.44 -9.85
C ALA A 63 7.22 -8.57 -9.32
N THR A 64 5.97 -8.25 -8.97
CA THR A 64 5.01 -9.16 -8.38
C THR A 64 4.26 -10.00 -9.41
N LEU A 65 4.41 -9.65 -10.71
CA LEU A 65 3.87 -10.40 -11.87
C LEU A 65 4.74 -11.59 -12.30
N ARG A 66 5.79 -11.94 -11.54
CA ARG A 66 6.65 -13.10 -11.82
C ARG A 66 5.89 -14.40 -11.53
N ASP A 67 6.45 -15.55 -11.92
CA ASP A 67 5.79 -16.89 -11.92
C ASP A 67 5.08 -17.30 -10.61
N THR A 68 5.37 -16.63 -9.49
CA THR A 68 4.58 -16.69 -8.26
C THR A 68 4.50 -15.30 -7.60
N PRO A 69 3.37 -14.93 -7.00
CA PRO A 69 3.20 -13.62 -6.39
C PRO A 69 3.90 -13.52 -5.05
N THR A 70 4.68 -12.47 -4.87
CA THR A 70 5.23 -12.12 -3.55
C THR A 70 4.29 -11.21 -2.75
N THR A 71 3.21 -10.73 -3.38
CA THR A 71 2.17 -9.90 -2.77
C THR A 71 0.83 -10.14 -3.47
N LEU A 72 -0.26 -10.12 -2.72
CA LEU A 72 -1.62 -10.22 -3.27
C LEU A 72 -2.12 -8.91 -3.91
N CYS A 73 -1.63 -7.77 -3.42
CA CYS A 73 -2.15 -6.47 -3.80
C CYS A 73 -1.06 -5.41 -3.66
N TYR A 74 -0.95 -4.57 -4.70
CA TYR A 74 -0.29 -3.27 -4.68
C TYR A 74 -1.32 -2.20 -5.04
N LEU A 75 -1.62 -1.31 -4.11
CA LEU A 75 -2.48 -0.15 -4.37
C LEU A 75 -1.70 1.11 -4.05
N PHE A 76 -1.38 1.92 -5.06
CA PHE A 76 -0.75 3.22 -4.86
C PHE A 76 -1.59 4.35 -5.46
N ARG A 77 -1.67 5.48 -4.76
CA ARG A 77 -2.45 6.63 -5.22
C ARG A 77 -2.04 7.94 -4.58
N ILE A 78 -2.18 9.01 -5.35
CA ILE A 78 -2.15 10.37 -4.79
C ILE A 78 -3.51 10.61 -4.13
N SER A 79 -3.52 10.81 -2.82
CA SER A 79 -4.75 10.98 -2.08
C SER A 79 -5.42 12.32 -2.35
N GLN A 80 -6.74 12.28 -2.48
CA GLN A 80 -7.63 13.44 -2.53
C GLN A 80 -8.66 13.40 -1.40
N GLN A 81 -8.36 12.66 -0.33
CA GLN A 81 -9.27 12.55 0.81
C GLN A 81 -9.11 13.78 1.70
N ASP A 82 -10.23 14.34 2.16
CA ASP A 82 -10.26 15.51 3.06
C ASP A 82 -9.28 15.36 4.25
N GLY A 83 -9.19 14.18 4.85
CA GLY A 83 -8.28 13.92 5.98
C GLY A 83 -6.80 13.92 5.61
N HIS A 84 -6.45 13.51 4.39
CA HIS A 84 -5.07 13.50 3.92
C HIS A 84 -4.64 14.85 3.35
N GLU A 85 -5.56 15.59 2.74
CA GLU A 85 -5.35 17.00 2.41
C GLU A 85 -5.08 17.82 3.68
N GLN A 86 -5.84 17.59 4.75
CA GLN A 86 -5.56 18.20 6.06
C GLN A 86 -4.17 17.84 6.58
N MET A 87 -3.76 16.56 6.50
CA MET A 87 -2.42 16.13 6.89
C MET A 87 -1.31 16.87 6.12
N ALA A 88 -1.47 17.01 4.80
CA ALA A 88 -0.50 17.72 3.96
C ALA A 88 -0.47 19.23 4.27
N GLU A 89 -1.63 19.85 4.47
CA GLU A 89 -1.76 21.27 4.84
C GLU A 89 -1.20 21.58 6.23
N GLU A 90 -1.44 20.71 7.20
CA GLU A 90 -0.84 20.82 8.53
C GLU A 90 0.68 20.73 8.47
N PHE A 91 1.20 19.81 7.66
CA PHE A 91 2.63 19.71 7.41
C PHE A 91 3.18 20.99 6.76
N LYS A 92 2.50 21.51 5.74
CA LYS A 92 2.87 22.76 5.07
C LYS A 92 2.93 23.93 6.05
N LYS A 93 1.92 24.08 6.92
CA LYS A 93 1.85 25.14 7.96
C LYS A 93 2.96 25.09 9.00
N GLN A 94 3.57 23.92 9.22
CA GLN A 94 4.72 23.77 10.13
C GLN A 94 6.02 24.30 9.53
N VAL A 95 6.11 24.43 8.20
CA VAL A 95 7.29 24.90 7.47
C VAL A 95 7.14 26.38 7.13
N LYS A 96 7.49 27.27 8.07
CA LYS A 96 7.30 28.72 7.92
C LYS A 96 8.47 29.43 7.25
N THR A 97 9.68 28.89 7.39
CA THR A 97 10.90 29.47 6.81
C THR A 97 11.70 28.43 6.04
N ILE A 98 12.60 28.87 5.16
CA ILE A 98 13.51 27.96 4.43
C ILE A 98 14.32 27.09 5.42
N GLY A 99 14.73 27.68 6.55
CA GLY A 99 15.45 26.98 7.62
C GLY A 99 14.66 25.85 8.29
N GLN A 100 13.33 25.86 8.17
CA GLN A 100 12.43 24.80 8.67
C GLN A 100 12.08 23.77 7.60
N HIS A 101 12.43 24.00 6.33
CA HIS A 101 12.13 23.08 5.25
C HIS A 101 12.84 21.73 5.48
N PRO A 102 12.15 20.57 5.38
CA PRO A 102 12.69 19.26 5.75
C PRO A 102 14.02 18.90 5.07
N HIS A 103 14.19 19.31 3.81
CA HIS A 103 15.44 19.10 3.07
C HIS A 103 16.60 19.98 3.53
N TYR A 104 16.31 21.18 4.03
CA TYR A 104 17.33 22.22 4.30
C TYR A 104 17.64 22.39 5.77
N GLN A 105 16.69 22.10 6.67
CA GLN A 105 16.89 22.19 8.11
C GLN A 105 18.11 21.39 8.60
N PRO A 106 18.33 20.11 8.18
CA PRO A 106 19.52 19.37 8.59
C PRO A 106 20.82 19.98 8.03
N ALA A 107 20.75 20.55 6.82
CA ALA A 107 21.87 21.19 6.16
C ALA A 107 22.29 22.47 6.90
N PHE A 108 21.38 23.39 7.17
CA PHE A 108 21.68 24.61 7.94
C PHE A 108 22.18 24.30 9.34
N LYS A 109 21.59 23.31 10.03
CA LYS A 109 22.08 22.85 11.34
C LYS A 109 23.52 22.34 11.25
N SER A 110 23.85 21.57 10.21
CA SER A 110 25.21 21.05 10.00
C SER A 110 26.22 22.16 9.69
N ILE A 111 25.85 23.16 8.88
CA ILE A 111 26.69 24.34 8.61
C ILE A 111 26.97 25.09 9.92
N LYS A 112 25.93 25.32 10.73
CA LYS A 112 26.05 25.97 12.05
C LYS A 112 26.95 25.19 13.03
N MET A 113 27.01 23.87 12.89
CA MET A 113 27.91 22.99 13.65
C MET A 113 29.34 22.93 13.11
N GLY A 114 29.67 23.72 12.08
CA GLY A 114 31.02 23.82 11.52
C GLY A 114 31.35 22.77 10.45
N ILE A 115 30.36 22.02 9.95
CA ILE A 115 30.57 21.14 8.80
C ILE A 115 30.75 22.00 7.54
N ALA A 116 31.79 21.71 6.76
CA ALA A 116 32.08 22.44 5.53
C ALA A 116 30.89 22.40 4.55
N GLN A 117 30.47 23.58 4.07
CA GLN A 117 29.33 23.74 3.17
C GLN A 117 29.44 22.88 1.91
N GLN A 118 30.64 22.75 1.34
CA GLN A 118 30.89 21.91 0.15
C GLN A 118 30.49 20.44 0.36
N ASN A 119 30.72 19.90 1.56
CA ASN A 119 30.35 18.51 1.88
C ASN A 119 28.82 18.35 1.96
N ILE A 120 28.12 19.39 2.39
CA ILE A 120 26.66 19.40 2.52
C ILE A 120 26.03 19.56 1.13
N GLU A 121 26.54 20.47 0.30
CA GLU A 121 26.11 20.64 -1.09
C GLU A 121 26.27 19.34 -1.89
N MET A 122 27.38 18.62 -1.69
CA MET A 122 27.61 17.33 -2.35
C MET A 122 26.54 16.30 -1.94
N LYS A 123 26.20 16.21 -0.65
CA LYS A 123 25.15 15.32 -0.14
C LYS A 123 23.77 15.67 -0.69
N LEU A 124 23.41 16.96 -0.71
CA LEU A 124 22.14 17.42 -1.28
C LEU A 124 22.04 17.10 -2.77
N LYS A 125 23.11 17.35 -3.54
CA LYS A 125 23.18 17.00 -4.97
C LYS A 125 23.01 15.49 -5.21
N GLN A 126 23.67 14.65 -4.41
CA GLN A 126 23.49 13.19 -4.47
C GLN A 126 22.04 12.77 -4.20
N GLY A 127 21.36 13.47 -3.28
CA GLY A 127 19.93 13.28 -3.00
C GLY A 127 18.98 13.90 -4.02
N GLY A 128 19.49 14.59 -5.06
CA GLY A 128 18.69 15.30 -6.06
C GLY A 128 18.02 16.59 -5.54
N ILE A 129 18.53 17.16 -4.44
CA ILE A 129 18.00 18.36 -3.80
C ILE A 129 18.73 19.61 -4.34
N ASN A 130 17.97 20.65 -4.70
CA ASN A 130 18.51 21.94 -5.14
C ASN A 130 19.35 22.57 -4.02
N ILE A 131 20.58 23.01 -4.31
CA ILE A 131 21.49 23.59 -3.32
C ILE A 131 21.38 25.11 -3.19
N GLU A 132 20.75 25.80 -4.15
CA GLU A 132 20.62 27.27 -4.12
C GLU A 132 20.06 27.82 -2.81
N PRO A 133 19.09 27.14 -2.15
CA PRO A 133 18.54 27.63 -0.88
C PRO A 133 19.54 27.72 0.27
N LEU A 134 20.69 27.03 0.19
CA LEU A 134 21.75 27.18 1.19
C LEU A 134 22.43 28.56 1.16
N LYS A 135 22.27 29.33 0.08
CA LYS A 135 22.79 30.69 -0.04
C LYS A 135 21.80 31.75 0.46
N TRP A 136 20.54 31.36 0.66
CA TRP A 136 19.49 32.23 1.17
C TRP A 136 19.60 32.39 2.69
N ASN A 137 18.95 33.40 3.24
CA ASN A 137 18.85 33.52 4.68
C ASN A 137 17.86 32.47 5.22
N PRO A 138 18.24 31.60 6.17
CA PRO A 138 17.35 30.54 6.70
C PRO A 138 16.07 31.07 7.37
N ASP A 139 16.04 32.36 7.74
CA ASP A 139 14.88 33.02 8.35
C ASP A 139 13.91 33.60 7.30
N GLU A 140 14.20 33.52 5.99
CA GLU A 140 13.25 34.02 4.99
C GLU A 140 11.96 33.18 4.97
N PRO A 141 10.80 33.82 4.75
CA PRO A 141 9.51 33.13 4.71
C PRO A 141 9.43 32.10 3.58
N MET A 142 8.80 30.95 3.86
CA MET A 142 8.58 29.89 2.86
C MET A 142 7.61 30.32 1.76
N GLU A 143 6.62 31.17 2.06
CA GLU A 143 5.56 31.60 1.14
C GLU A 143 6.08 32.22 -0.17
N GLY A 144 7.26 32.87 -0.14
CA GLY A 144 7.89 33.46 -1.32
C GLY A 144 8.66 32.46 -2.20
N HIS A 145 8.85 31.23 -1.72
CA HIS A 145 9.76 30.24 -2.29
C HIS A 145 9.08 28.90 -2.61
N GLU A 146 7.77 28.76 -2.36
CA GLU A 146 7.03 27.50 -2.54
C GLU A 146 7.14 26.95 -3.96
N ASP A 147 6.92 27.80 -4.97
CA ASP A 147 6.96 27.38 -6.38
C ASP A 147 8.39 27.08 -6.86
N GLU A 148 9.38 27.86 -6.41
CA GLU A 148 10.79 27.62 -6.75
C GLU A 148 11.29 26.30 -6.16
N LEU A 149 10.79 25.93 -4.98
CA LEU A 149 11.15 24.70 -4.30
C LEU A 149 10.26 23.50 -4.66
N ASP A 150 9.21 23.72 -5.45
CA ASP A 150 8.17 22.72 -5.74
C ASP A 150 7.66 22.09 -4.43
N PHE A 151 7.26 22.96 -3.49
CA PHE A 151 6.82 22.59 -2.15
C PHE A 151 5.33 22.82 -1.99
N HIS A 152 4.56 21.89 -2.54
CA HIS A 152 3.12 21.77 -2.40
C HIS A 152 2.82 20.38 -1.86
N PRO A 153 3.04 20.14 -0.55
CA PRO A 153 2.97 18.79 0.01
C PRO A 153 1.65 18.11 -0.31
N ILE A 154 1.72 16.81 -0.57
CA ILE A 154 0.57 15.94 -0.80
C ILE A 154 0.81 14.60 -0.12
N VAL A 155 -0.25 13.79 0.01
CA VAL A 155 -0.13 12.43 0.53
C VAL A 155 -0.19 11.42 -0.62
N LEU A 156 0.84 10.57 -0.71
CA LEU A 156 0.87 9.38 -1.56
C LEU A 156 0.64 8.15 -0.68
N GLU A 157 -0.39 7.39 -0.98
CA GLU A 157 -0.74 6.17 -0.27
C GLU A 157 -0.18 4.95 -0.98
N CYS A 158 0.27 3.95 -0.23
CA CYS A 158 0.65 2.62 -0.72
C CYS A 158 0.03 1.55 0.18
N THR A 159 -0.62 0.55 -0.41
CA THR A 159 -1.11 -0.64 0.30
C THR A 159 -0.44 -1.86 -0.29
N GLU A 160 0.11 -2.71 0.57
CA GLU A 160 0.79 -3.95 0.19
C GLU A 160 0.23 -5.09 1.03
N VAL A 161 -0.24 -6.15 0.39
CA VAL A 161 -0.76 -7.34 1.11
C VAL A 161 0.19 -8.51 0.91
N TYR A 162 0.73 -9.01 2.02
CA TYR A 162 1.66 -10.12 2.10
C TYR A 162 0.95 -11.38 2.59
N LEU A 163 1.15 -12.48 1.87
CA LEU A 163 0.51 -13.77 2.15
C LEU A 163 1.08 -14.47 3.38
N ASP A 164 2.35 -14.23 3.63
CA ASP A 164 3.10 -14.68 4.80
C ASP A 164 4.44 -13.94 4.89
N ASN A 165 5.25 -14.33 5.87
CA ASN A 165 6.58 -13.76 6.07
C ASN A 165 7.52 -13.94 4.88
N ARG A 166 7.42 -15.09 4.17
CA ARG A 166 8.26 -15.36 3.03
C ARG A 166 7.94 -14.42 1.89
N SER A 167 6.66 -14.17 1.62
CA SER A 167 6.20 -13.28 0.57
C SER A 167 6.80 -11.86 0.73
N PHE A 168 6.90 -11.37 1.97
CA PHE A 168 7.58 -10.12 2.30
C PHE A 168 9.08 -10.15 2.03
N TYR A 169 9.79 -11.21 2.44
CA TYR A 169 11.21 -11.34 2.15
C TYR A 169 11.49 -11.48 0.66
N ASP A 170 10.71 -12.28 -0.05
CA ASP A 170 10.87 -12.49 -1.49
C ASP A 170 10.59 -11.19 -2.27
N HIS A 171 9.61 -10.39 -1.81
CA HIS A 171 9.36 -9.05 -2.34
C HIS A 171 10.54 -8.11 -2.10
N SER A 172 10.93 -7.93 -0.84
CA SER A 172 12.01 -7.01 -0.43
C SER A 172 13.40 -7.42 -0.94
N ALA A 173 13.60 -8.71 -1.23
CA ALA A 173 14.80 -9.26 -1.84
C ALA A 173 14.78 -9.27 -3.38
N SER A 174 13.66 -8.89 -3.99
CA SER A 174 13.54 -8.92 -5.45
C SER A 174 14.49 -7.91 -6.09
N GLN A 175 15.09 -8.29 -7.23
CA GLN A 175 16.00 -7.41 -7.96
C GLN A 175 15.30 -6.12 -8.39
N ASP A 176 14.02 -6.22 -8.77
CA ASP A 176 13.21 -5.07 -9.18
C ASP A 176 13.01 -4.12 -8.00
N TRP A 177 12.61 -4.63 -6.83
CA TRP A 177 12.55 -3.82 -5.62
C TRP A 177 13.88 -3.15 -5.31
N MET A 178 14.99 -3.90 -5.31
CA MET A 178 16.32 -3.34 -5.03
C MET A 178 16.76 -2.28 -6.04
N ASN A 179 16.34 -2.39 -7.30
CA ASN A 179 16.66 -1.42 -8.35
C ASN A 179 15.81 -0.14 -8.25
N HIS A 180 14.56 -0.25 -7.83
CA HIS A 180 13.57 0.82 -7.90
C HIS A 180 13.24 1.46 -6.55
N TYR A 181 13.48 0.76 -5.44
CA TYR A 181 13.33 1.29 -4.08
C TYR A 181 14.11 2.59 -3.85
N PRO A 182 15.35 2.79 -4.34
CA PRO A 182 16.04 4.07 -4.20
C PRO A 182 15.30 5.25 -4.83
N GLU A 183 14.43 5.02 -5.82
CA GLU A 183 13.59 6.06 -6.42
C GLU A 183 12.37 6.39 -5.54
N ILE A 184 11.89 5.44 -4.73
CA ILE A 184 10.82 5.63 -3.72
C ILE A 184 11.36 6.45 -2.54
N VAL A 185 12.49 6.02 -1.95
CA VAL A 185 13.06 6.69 -0.75
C VAL A 185 14.00 7.85 -1.08
N LYS A 186 13.96 8.34 -2.32
CA LYS A 186 14.84 9.41 -2.76
C LYS A 186 14.57 10.68 -1.93
N PRO A 187 15.61 11.26 -1.28
CA PRO A 187 15.42 12.39 -0.37
C PRO A 187 14.72 13.59 -1.01
N CYS A 188 14.89 13.85 -2.31
CA CYS A 188 14.23 14.96 -2.97
C CYS A 188 12.72 14.79 -3.18
N ARG A 189 12.15 13.60 -2.94
CA ARG A 189 10.73 13.31 -3.18
C ARG A 189 9.97 13.04 -1.89
N SER A 190 10.44 12.05 -1.12
CA SER A 190 9.80 11.61 0.12
C SER A 190 10.22 12.48 1.30
N LEU A 191 9.24 13.06 2.00
CA LEU A 191 9.48 13.86 3.21
C LEU A 191 9.34 13.03 4.48
N LYS A 192 8.20 12.35 4.63
CA LYS A 192 7.89 11.56 5.83
C LYS A 192 6.93 10.42 5.50
N PRO A 193 7.38 9.15 5.56
CA PRO A 193 6.47 8.01 5.58
C PRO A 193 5.85 7.82 6.96
N LYS A 194 4.59 7.38 6.96
CA LYS A 194 3.92 6.79 8.10
C LYS A 194 3.42 5.41 7.69
N THR A 195 3.90 4.36 8.35
CA THR A 195 3.59 2.98 7.99
C THR A 195 2.71 2.36 9.06
N PHE A 196 1.60 1.77 8.66
CA PHE A 196 0.74 0.97 9.51
C PHE A 196 0.81 -0.50 9.07
N CYS A 197 0.72 -1.40 10.04
CA CYS A 197 0.66 -2.83 9.80
C CYS A 197 -0.58 -3.43 10.48
N VAL A 198 -1.33 -4.21 9.71
CA VAL A 198 -2.46 -5.02 10.20
C VAL A 198 -2.27 -6.48 9.83
N GLY A 199 -2.85 -7.39 10.61
CA GLY A 199 -2.65 -8.83 10.47
C GLY A 199 -1.56 -9.35 11.39
N HIS A 200 -0.89 -10.42 10.99
CA HIS A 200 -0.09 -11.26 11.89
C HIS A 200 1.33 -11.51 11.36
N PRO A 201 2.16 -10.46 11.10
CA PRO A 201 3.57 -10.69 10.80
C PRO A 201 4.22 -11.46 11.96
N SER A 202 5.24 -12.29 11.69
CA SER A 202 6.01 -12.88 12.79
C SER A 202 6.72 -11.81 13.61
N GLU A 203 7.00 -12.12 14.87
CA GLU A 203 7.82 -11.25 15.73
C GLU A 203 9.20 -10.97 15.10
N GLU A 204 9.77 -11.93 14.37
CA GLU A 204 11.01 -11.70 13.64
C GLU A 204 10.88 -10.59 12.59
N ILE A 205 9.85 -10.64 11.74
CA ILE A 205 9.61 -9.60 10.74
C ILE A 205 9.29 -8.26 11.40
N TRP A 206 8.49 -8.32 12.47
CA TRP A 206 8.12 -7.15 13.25
C TRP A 206 9.37 -6.41 13.74
N GLU A 207 10.21 -7.08 14.53
CA GLU A 207 11.38 -6.48 15.15
C GLU A 207 12.45 -6.08 14.12
N LYS A 208 12.75 -6.95 13.14
CA LYS A 208 13.89 -6.75 12.23
C LYS A 208 13.60 -5.87 11.03
N ALA A 209 12.35 -5.73 10.61
CA ALA A 209 11.99 -4.98 9.42
C ALA A 209 10.93 -3.91 9.69
N LEU A 210 9.77 -4.29 10.23
CA LEU A 210 8.63 -3.38 10.29
C LEU A 210 8.85 -2.27 11.33
N GLU A 211 9.14 -2.63 12.58
CA GLU A 211 9.35 -1.66 13.66
C GLU A 211 10.70 -0.95 13.51
N SER A 212 11.78 -1.69 13.26
CA SER A 212 13.13 -1.10 13.27
C SER A 212 13.44 -0.28 12.02
N ALA A 213 13.10 -0.77 10.82
CA ALA A 213 13.44 -0.11 9.56
C ALA A 213 12.30 0.77 9.05
N LEU A 214 11.06 0.28 9.02
CA LEU A 214 9.91 1.04 8.49
C LEU A 214 9.22 1.92 9.52
N LYS A 215 9.59 1.80 10.80
CA LYS A 215 8.92 2.47 11.93
C LYS A 215 7.41 2.24 11.90
N ALA A 216 7.01 1.03 11.54
CA ALA A 216 5.61 0.65 11.40
C ALA A 216 4.90 0.70 12.75
N ILE A 217 3.65 1.15 12.73
CA ILE A 217 2.74 1.08 13.86
C ILE A 217 1.90 -0.18 13.73
N ARG A 218 1.92 -1.04 14.74
CA ARG A 218 1.09 -2.25 14.81
C ARG A 218 -0.26 -1.86 15.36
N PHE A 219 -1.32 -2.35 14.74
CA PHE A 219 -2.61 -2.40 15.41
C PHE A 219 -2.73 -3.73 16.14
N ASN A 220 -2.28 -3.78 17.39
CA ASN A 220 -2.53 -4.94 18.24
C ASN A 220 -3.96 -4.86 18.75
N GLY A 221 -4.74 -5.93 18.58
CA GLY A 221 -6.12 -6.06 19.05
C GLY A 221 -6.33 -5.76 20.54
N ASP A 222 -5.28 -5.57 21.34
CA ASP A 222 -5.35 -5.39 22.79
C ASP A 222 -5.28 -3.95 23.30
N GLU A 223 -5.01 -2.96 22.44
CA GLU A 223 -4.59 -1.63 22.91
C GLU A 223 -5.74 -0.69 23.30
N THR A 224 -6.94 -0.80 22.69
CA THR A 224 -8.12 0.00 23.06
C THR A 224 -9.45 -0.71 22.81
N ARG A 225 -10.54 -0.27 23.47
CA ARG A 225 -11.92 -0.78 23.22
C ARG A 225 -12.32 -0.61 21.75
N GLN A 226 -11.97 0.51 21.13
CA GLN A 226 -12.28 0.76 19.71
C GLN A 226 -11.54 -0.20 18.80
N VAL A 227 -10.24 -0.43 19.03
CA VAL A 227 -9.44 -1.41 18.28
C VAL A 227 -9.98 -2.84 18.50
N LYS A 228 -10.42 -3.18 19.71
CA LYS A 228 -11.07 -4.48 20.01
C LYS A 228 -12.34 -4.73 19.22
N ILE A 229 -13.15 -3.68 19.01
CA ILE A 229 -14.43 -3.80 18.30
C ILE A 229 -14.24 -3.75 16.78
N ILE A 230 -13.40 -2.84 16.28
CA ILE A 230 -13.15 -2.71 14.83
C ILE A 230 -12.37 -3.90 14.29
N GLN A 231 -11.48 -4.46 15.12
CA GLN A 231 -10.52 -5.50 14.73
C GLN A 231 -9.77 -5.13 13.44
N PRO A 232 -8.95 -4.06 13.45
CA PRO A 232 -8.05 -3.78 12.33
C PRO A 232 -7.28 -5.04 11.95
N GLY A 233 -7.30 -5.43 10.69
CA GLY A 233 -6.89 -6.77 10.33
C GLY A 233 -6.87 -7.04 8.84
N LEU A 234 -6.18 -8.13 8.50
CA LEU A 234 -6.32 -8.81 7.22
C LEU A 234 -7.14 -10.08 7.47
N PHE A 235 -8.29 -10.16 6.82
CA PHE A 235 -9.24 -11.26 6.93
C PHE A 235 -9.19 -12.07 5.65
N LEU A 236 -8.82 -13.35 5.72
CA LEU A 236 -8.80 -14.26 4.58
C LEU A 236 -10.06 -15.12 4.61
N HIS A 237 -10.72 -15.29 3.47
CA HIS A 237 -11.93 -16.11 3.36
C HIS A 237 -11.57 -17.60 3.24
N ASP A 238 -12.38 -18.52 3.80
CA ASP A 238 -12.06 -19.96 3.83
C ASP A 238 -11.90 -20.60 2.43
N SER A 239 -12.59 -20.03 1.42
CA SER A 239 -12.46 -20.44 0.02
C SER A 239 -11.08 -20.20 -0.59
N PHE A 240 -10.20 -19.51 0.14
CA PHE A 240 -8.78 -19.38 -0.20
C PHE A 240 -8.06 -20.73 -0.32
N SER A 241 -8.62 -21.79 0.27
CA SER A 241 -8.05 -23.14 0.29
C SER A 241 -8.59 -24.12 -0.76
N SER A 242 -9.68 -23.76 -1.46
CA SER A 242 -10.38 -24.70 -2.35
C SER A 242 -9.89 -24.61 -3.79
N ASN A 243 -9.16 -25.64 -4.25
CA ASN A 243 -8.78 -25.85 -5.65
C ASN A 243 -10.01 -25.92 -6.57
N ASN A 244 -10.42 -24.79 -7.14
CA ASN A 244 -11.45 -24.76 -8.16
C ASN A 244 -10.80 -24.90 -9.54
N GLU A 245 -10.58 -26.14 -9.98
CA GLU A 245 -9.98 -26.46 -11.30
C GLU A 245 -10.81 -25.94 -12.49
N ASN A 246 -12.06 -25.52 -12.25
CA ASN A 246 -12.95 -24.94 -13.26
C ASN A 246 -12.84 -23.40 -13.43
N ALA A 247 -11.95 -22.72 -12.69
CA ALA A 247 -11.81 -21.25 -12.73
C ALA A 247 -11.13 -20.69 -14.00
N GLN A 248 -11.22 -21.37 -15.14
CA GLN A 248 -10.69 -20.89 -16.43
C GLN A 248 -11.59 -19.89 -17.16
N GLN A 249 -12.77 -19.55 -16.62
CA GLN A 249 -13.51 -18.41 -17.13
C GLN A 249 -12.83 -17.12 -16.69
N GLN A 250 -12.57 -16.21 -17.65
CA GLN A 250 -12.11 -14.86 -17.37
C GLN A 250 -13.19 -14.14 -16.55
N VAL A 251 -13.03 -14.11 -15.23
CA VAL A 251 -13.88 -13.34 -14.33
C VAL A 251 -13.22 -11.99 -14.10
N ALA A 252 -13.95 -10.90 -14.33
CA ALA A 252 -13.45 -9.58 -14.02
C ALA A 252 -13.25 -9.47 -12.50
N THR A 253 -12.04 -9.12 -12.08
CA THR A 253 -11.78 -8.90 -10.66
C THR A 253 -12.01 -7.44 -10.31
N MET A 254 -12.89 -7.20 -9.35
CA MET A 254 -13.22 -5.90 -8.81
C MET A 254 -12.55 -5.68 -7.47
N PHE A 255 -12.33 -4.41 -7.15
CA PHE A 255 -11.92 -3.96 -5.84
C PHE A 255 -13.02 -3.07 -5.28
N LEU A 256 -13.14 -3.04 -3.97
CA LEU A 256 -14.04 -2.15 -3.27
C LEU A 256 -13.24 -1.53 -2.14
N GLU A 257 -13.28 -0.21 -2.10
CA GLU A 257 -12.82 0.55 -0.97
C GLU A 257 -14.02 1.20 -0.29
N MET A 258 -14.03 1.27 1.04
CA MET A 258 -15.02 2.05 1.76
C MET A 258 -14.33 2.78 2.90
N ASP A 259 -14.31 4.11 2.85
CA ASP A 259 -14.00 4.93 4.00
C ASP A 259 -15.29 5.18 4.78
N LEU A 260 -15.32 4.72 6.02
CA LEU A 260 -16.46 4.74 6.90
C LEU A 260 -16.15 5.68 8.06
N THR A 261 -17.09 6.57 8.40
CA THR A 261 -17.06 7.29 9.68
C THR A 261 -18.13 6.69 10.59
N ILE A 262 -17.70 5.93 11.59
CA ILE A 262 -18.56 5.10 12.43
C ILE A 262 -18.67 5.73 13.82
N ALA A 263 -19.89 6.01 14.27
CA ALA A 263 -20.12 6.44 15.65
C ALA A 263 -19.85 5.28 16.63
N ASN A 264 -19.32 5.59 17.82
CA ASN A 264 -18.91 4.57 18.79
C ASN A 264 -20.02 3.57 19.16
N ASP A 265 -21.27 4.02 19.21
CA ASP A 265 -22.46 3.20 19.52
C ASP A 265 -22.83 2.22 18.38
N ARG A 266 -22.25 2.39 17.19
CA ARG A 266 -22.49 1.55 16.01
C ARG A 266 -21.35 0.58 15.68
N LEU A 267 -20.21 0.69 16.36
CA LEU A 267 -19.01 -0.11 16.05
C LEU A 267 -19.28 -1.62 16.06
N GLU A 268 -20.06 -2.13 17.02
CA GLU A 268 -20.37 -3.56 17.13
C GLU A 268 -21.20 -4.07 15.94
N HIS A 269 -22.07 -3.22 15.36
CA HIS A 269 -22.86 -3.58 14.19
C HIS A 269 -22.01 -3.63 12.92
N CYS A 270 -20.95 -2.81 12.86
CA CYS A 270 -20.06 -2.73 11.71
C CYS A 270 -19.25 -4.01 11.51
N GLN A 271 -18.84 -4.70 12.58
CA GLN A 271 -18.09 -5.95 12.43
C GLN A 271 -18.89 -7.03 11.72
N SER A 272 -20.14 -7.27 12.14
CA SER A 272 -21.04 -8.23 11.48
C SER A 272 -21.28 -7.82 10.02
N TYR A 273 -21.41 -6.52 9.76
CA TYR A 273 -21.53 -6.00 8.41
C TYR A 273 -20.28 -6.30 7.56
N PHE A 274 -19.07 -6.13 8.09
CA PHE A 274 -17.81 -6.40 7.36
C PHE A 274 -17.63 -7.88 7.03
N SER A 275 -18.02 -8.77 7.95
CA SER A 275 -18.03 -10.21 7.66
C SER A 275 -19.08 -10.58 6.61
N GLN A 276 -20.27 -9.97 6.69
CA GLN A 276 -21.36 -10.23 5.74
C GLN A 276 -20.99 -9.77 4.33
N ILE A 277 -20.46 -8.55 4.17
CA ILE A 277 -20.05 -8.05 2.85
C ILE A 277 -18.92 -8.89 2.24
N GLN A 278 -17.94 -9.33 3.05
CA GLN A 278 -16.89 -10.22 2.57
C GLN A 278 -17.46 -11.54 2.05
N GLN A 279 -18.42 -12.15 2.77
CA GLN A 279 -19.11 -13.36 2.35
C GLN A 279 -19.97 -13.14 1.11
N ASP A 280 -20.77 -12.07 1.07
CA ASP A 280 -21.72 -11.77 0.00
C ASP A 280 -21.04 -11.50 -1.34
N LEU A 281 -19.81 -10.96 -1.29
CA LEU A 281 -18.97 -10.73 -2.47
C LEU A 281 -18.03 -11.89 -2.75
N HIS A 282 -18.01 -12.93 -1.91
CA HIS A 282 -17.01 -14.00 -1.95
C HIS A 282 -15.58 -13.45 -2.04
N ALA A 283 -15.31 -12.38 -1.30
CA ALA A 283 -14.06 -11.64 -1.38
C ALA A 283 -12.91 -12.47 -0.75
N PRO A 284 -11.89 -12.89 -1.53
CA PRO A 284 -10.67 -13.55 -1.07
C PRO A 284 -10.13 -13.09 0.27
N PHE A 285 -10.06 -11.78 0.40
CA PHE A 285 -9.47 -11.10 1.51
C PHE A 285 -10.17 -9.76 1.71
N MET A 286 -10.09 -9.27 2.93
CA MET A 286 -10.52 -7.94 3.32
C MET A 286 -9.47 -7.34 4.24
N VAL A 287 -9.08 -6.10 3.97
CA VAL A 287 -8.21 -5.30 4.82
C VAL A 287 -9.06 -4.25 5.51
N VAL A 288 -9.02 -4.22 6.84
CA VAL A 288 -9.70 -3.21 7.66
C VAL A 288 -8.64 -2.36 8.36
N LEU A 289 -8.65 -1.06 8.07
CA LEU A 289 -7.64 -0.11 8.53
C LEU A 289 -8.29 1.10 9.18
N PRO A 290 -7.99 1.43 10.44
CA PRO A 290 -8.40 2.69 11.00
C PRO A 290 -7.55 3.84 10.40
N THR A 291 -8.21 4.89 9.91
CA THR A 291 -7.55 5.98 9.16
C THR A 291 -7.31 7.24 9.99
N ASN A 292 -8.00 7.40 11.11
CA ASN A 292 -7.88 8.57 12.00
C ASN A 292 -7.19 8.29 13.35
N LEU A 293 -6.51 7.15 13.49
CA LEU A 293 -5.71 6.88 14.68
C LEU A 293 -4.35 7.59 14.57
N HIS A 294 -4.23 8.70 15.29
CA HIS A 294 -2.98 9.45 15.43
C HIS A 294 -1.97 8.67 16.29
N ASP A 295 -0.67 8.84 16.01
CA ASP A 295 0.38 8.13 16.74
C ASP A 295 0.46 8.64 18.17
N GLY A 296 0.28 7.75 19.14
CA GLY A 296 0.70 7.97 20.52
C GLY A 296 -0.04 9.07 21.28
N GLU A 297 -1.05 9.71 20.71
CA GLU A 297 -2.01 10.45 21.51
C GLU A 297 -2.90 9.42 22.21
N GLU A 298 -3.05 9.54 23.54
CA GLU A 298 -4.10 8.81 24.26
C GLU A 298 -5.36 8.95 23.41
N VAL A 299 -5.95 7.81 23.04
CA VAL A 299 -7.21 7.79 22.30
C VAL A 299 -8.24 8.44 23.21
N VAL A 300 -8.31 9.77 23.19
CA VAL A 300 -9.45 10.54 23.66
C VAL A 300 -10.58 9.86 22.95
N VAL A 301 -11.51 9.27 23.70
CA VAL A 301 -12.61 8.46 23.17
C VAL A 301 -13.31 9.28 22.10
N GLN A 302 -12.87 9.10 20.85
CA GLN A 302 -13.36 9.91 19.74
C GLN A 302 -14.79 9.47 19.55
N GLU A 303 -15.75 10.40 19.46
CA GLU A 303 -17.16 10.04 19.26
C GLU A 303 -17.38 9.21 17.99
N LYS A 304 -16.44 9.32 17.04
CA LYS A 304 -16.45 8.64 15.75
C LYS A 304 -15.07 8.05 15.47
N VAL A 305 -15.04 6.88 14.86
CA VAL A 305 -13.84 6.24 14.33
C VAL A 305 -13.92 6.23 12.81
N GLN A 306 -12.81 6.56 12.15
CA GLN A 306 -12.70 6.43 10.70
C GLN A 306 -12.03 5.09 10.37
N VAL A 307 -12.70 4.30 9.54
CA VAL A 307 -12.25 2.96 9.15
C VAL A 307 -12.31 2.86 7.64
N ARG A 308 -11.20 2.47 7.03
CA ARG A 308 -11.14 2.03 5.64
C ARG A 308 -11.28 0.53 5.56
N ILE A 309 -12.06 0.09 4.58
CA ILE A 309 -12.18 -1.30 4.19
C ILE A 309 -11.76 -1.42 2.76
N MET A 310 -10.91 -2.41 2.47
CA MET A 310 -10.48 -2.74 1.13
C MET A 310 -10.69 -4.22 0.90
N LEU A 311 -11.43 -4.56 -0.14
CA LEU A 311 -11.70 -5.95 -0.48
C LEU A 311 -11.64 -6.16 -1.98
N SER A 312 -11.21 -7.34 -2.38
CA SER A 312 -11.20 -7.74 -3.77
C SER A 312 -12.14 -8.90 -3.98
N PHE A 313 -12.89 -8.90 -5.08
CA PHE A 313 -13.87 -9.93 -5.39
C PHE A 313 -13.98 -10.17 -6.90
N SER A 314 -14.37 -11.37 -7.28
CA SER A 314 -14.60 -11.72 -8.68
C SER A 314 -16.05 -11.42 -9.04
N TYR A 315 -16.27 -10.53 -10.01
CA TYR A 315 -17.61 -10.20 -10.47
C TYR A 315 -18.06 -11.15 -11.57
N SER A 316 -19.15 -11.88 -11.31
CA SER A 316 -19.92 -12.59 -12.32
C SER A 316 -21.32 -11.98 -12.46
N LYS A 317 -21.98 -12.18 -13.61
CA LYS A 317 -23.39 -11.79 -13.79
C LYS A 317 -24.36 -12.47 -12.80
N GLU A 318 -23.89 -13.53 -12.15
CA GLU A 318 -24.62 -14.28 -11.12
C GLU A 318 -24.46 -13.68 -9.72
N THR A 319 -23.47 -12.79 -9.52
CA THR A 319 -23.34 -11.99 -8.29
C THR A 319 -24.63 -11.22 -8.11
N SER A 320 -25.44 -11.62 -7.13
CA SER A 320 -26.85 -11.27 -7.14
C SER A 320 -27.05 -9.75 -7.06
N SER A 321 -27.92 -9.20 -7.90
CA SER A 321 -28.30 -7.78 -7.90
C SER A 321 -28.77 -7.28 -6.54
N LYS A 322 -29.24 -8.20 -5.67
CA LYS A 322 -29.63 -7.90 -4.29
C LYS A 322 -28.44 -7.54 -3.40
N ASN A 323 -27.35 -8.30 -3.46
CA ASN A 323 -26.15 -8.03 -2.67
C ASN A 323 -25.51 -6.70 -3.09
N LEU A 324 -25.52 -6.44 -4.41
CA LEU A 324 -25.01 -5.19 -4.96
C LEU A 324 -25.85 -3.98 -4.51
N SER A 325 -27.18 -4.08 -4.54
CA SER A 325 -28.06 -2.98 -4.11
C SER A 325 -27.88 -2.62 -2.63
N ALA A 326 -27.74 -3.62 -1.75
CA ALA A 326 -27.48 -3.40 -0.33
C ALA A 326 -26.14 -2.71 -0.11
N LEU A 327 -25.08 -3.22 -0.76
CA LEU A 327 -23.75 -2.62 -0.72
C LEU A 327 -23.75 -1.13 -1.07
N ILE A 328 -24.53 -0.74 -2.08
CA ILE A 328 -24.59 0.64 -2.55
C ILE A 328 -25.31 1.53 -1.56
N GLN A 329 -26.44 1.06 -1.04
CA GLN A 329 -27.16 1.78 0.01
C GLN A 329 -26.25 2.00 1.23
N ASP A 330 -25.40 1.04 1.55
CA ASP A 330 -24.42 1.15 2.61
C ASP A 330 -23.29 2.13 2.24
N CYS A 331 -22.76 2.08 1.02
CA CYS A 331 -21.78 3.05 0.52
C CYS A 331 -22.32 4.49 0.63
N GLU A 332 -23.57 4.73 0.23
CA GLU A 332 -24.22 6.04 0.37
C GLU A 332 -24.35 6.44 1.85
N SER A 333 -24.74 5.50 2.70
CA SER A 333 -24.94 5.74 4.14
C SER A 333 -23.64 6.07 4.87
N PHE A 334 -22.53 5.45 4.46
CA PHE A 334 -21.24 5.61 5.11
C PHE A 334 -20.27 6.55 4.39
N LYS A 335 -20.67 7.11 3.23
CA LYS A 335 -19.78 7.84 2.31
C LYS A 335 -18.63 6.98 1.76
N GLY A 336 -18.88 5.69 1.57
CA GLY A 336 -17.93 4.76 0.95
C GLY A 336 -17.70 5.06 -0.53
N ARG A 337 -16.55 4.61 -1.06
CA ARG A 337 -16.12 4.88 -2.43
C ARG A 337 -15.78 3.58 -3.14
N ILE A 338 -16.69 3.08 -3.97
CA ILE A 338 -16.41 1.90 -4.78
C ILE A 338 -15.33 2.23 -5.83
N ILE A 339 -14.30 1.40 -5.93
CA ILE A 339 -13.21 1.57 -6.90
C ILE A 339 -13.10 0.32 -7.77
N VAL A 340 -13.72 0.36 -8.95
CA VAL A 340 -13.71 -0.81 -9.85
C VAL A 340 -12.44 -0.79 -10.70
N PHE A 341 -11.61 -1.81 -10.52
CA PHE A 341 -10.55 -2.18 -11.47
C PHE A 341 -11.02 -3.31 -12.36
N CYS A 342 -10.40 -3.43 -13.53
CA CYS A 342 -10.54 -4.59 -14.40
C CYS A 342 -9.15 -4.91 -14.95
N GLU A 343 -8.71 -6.15 -14.78
CA GLU A 343 -7.39 -6.59 -15.22
C GLU A 343 -7.35 -6.70 -16.76
N ASN A 344 -6.33 -6.08 -17.36
CA ASN A 344 -6.11 -6.01 -18.81
C ASN A 344 -5.76 -7.40 -19.39
N GLY A 345 -6.79 -8.20 -19.69
CA GLY A 345 -6.66 -9.45 -20.44
C GLY A 345 -7.42 -9.49 -21.76
N SER A 346 -8.36 -8.56 -21.99
CA SER A 346 -9.16 -8.46 -23.20
C SER A 346 -9.14 -7.03 -23.73
N GLU A 347 -9.45 -6.88 -25.03
CA GLU A 347 -9.56 -5.57 -25.69
C GLU A 347 -10.32 -4.58 -24.79
N ASN A 348 -9.84 -3.32 -24.67
CA ASN A 348 -10.28 -2.28 -23.71
C ASN A 348 -11.81 -2.14 -23.52
N ASP A 349 -12.60 -2.64 -24.46
CA ASP A 349 -14.05 -2.58 -24.48
C ASP A 349 -14.71 -3.47 -23.42
N GLN A 350 -14.14 -4.64 -23.06
CA GLN A 350 -14.81 -5.55 -22.11
C GLN A 350 -14.74 -5.07 -20.65
N ALA A 351 -13.57 -4.62 -20.20
CA ALA A 351 -13.39 -4.04 -18.86
C ALA A 351 -14.31 -2.83 -18.65
N THR A 352 -14.32 -1.93 -19.65
CA THR A 352 -15.18 -0.75 -19.67
C THR A 352 -16.66 -1.15 -19.67
N GLN A 353 -17.05 -2.14 -20.47
CA GLN A 353 -18.40 -2.68 -20.50
C GLN A 353 -18.80 -3.31 -19.16
N PHE A 354 -17.92 -4.05 -18.50
CA PHE A 354 -18.21 -4.64 -17.18
C PHE A 354 -18.40 -3.56 -16.11
N ALA A 355 -17.56 -2.53 -16.10
CA ALA A 355 -17.73 -1.41 -15.19
C ALA A 355 -19.03 -0.64 -15.47
N GLN A 356 -19.41 -0.49 -16.75
CA GLN A 356 -20.68 0.10 -17.17
C GLN A 356 -21.88 -0.77 -16.78
N GLU A 357 -21.83 -2.09 -16.97
CA GLU A 357 -22.87 -3.02 -16.54
C GLU A 357 -23.02 -3.00 -15.02
N PHE A 358 -21.91 -3.00 -14.28
CA PHE A 358 -21.91 -2.85 -12.83
C PHE A 358 -22.56 -1.52 -12.41
N MET A 359 -22.24 -0.43 -13.11
CA MET A 359 -22.85 0.89 -12.92
C MET A 359 -24.38 0.89 -13.13
N GLU A 360 -24.83 0.26 -14.22
CA GLU A 360 -26.24 0.18 -14.53
C GLU A 360 -27.00 -0.68 -13.52
N LEU A 361 -26.42 -1.81 -13.12
CA LEU A 361 -27.02 -2.72 -12.14
C LEU A 361 -26.99 -2.17 -10.72
N SER A 362 -25.98 -1.38 -10.40
CA SER A 362 -25.88 -0.68 -9.11
C SER A 362 -26.86 0.48 -9.02
N GLY A 363 -27.22 1.11 -10.14
CA GLY A 363 -27.99 2.35 -10.10
C GLY A 363 -27.20 3.52 -9.48
N LEU A 364 -25.87 3.39 -9.37
CA LEU A 364 -24.95 4.44 -8.94
C LEU A 364 -24.86 5.53 -10.02
N SER A 365 -25.88 6.38 -10.14
CA SER A 365 -25.88 7.47 -11.11
C SER A 365 -25.05 8.68 -10.66
N SER A 366 -24.55 8.70 -9.42
CA SER A 366 -23.77 9.82 -8.88
C SER A 366 -22.27 9.51 -8.84
N SER A 367 -21.48 10.38 -9.47
CA SER A 367 -20.02 10.30 -9.57
C SER A 367 -19.26 10.42 -8.24
N ASN A 368 -19.97 10.64 -7.13
CA ASN A 368 -19.34 10.95 -5.84
C ASN A 368 -18.90 9.71 -5.08
N PHE A 369 -19.51 8.54 -5.35
CA PHE A 369 -19.28 7.30 -4.60
C PHE A 369 -18.67 6.19 -5.45
N LEU A 370 -18.51 6.41 -6.76
CA LEU A 370 -17.86 5.45 -7.64
C LEU A 370 -16.72 6.12 -8.38
N THR A 371 -15.55 5.50 -8.30
CA THR A 371 -14.44 5.78 -9.19
C THR A 371 -14.18 4.55 -10.04
N ILE A 372 -14.54 4.64 -11.31
CA ILE A 372 -14.16 3.62 -12.29
C ILE A 372 -12.73 3.91 -12.69
N LEU A 373 -11.87 2.93 -12.48
CA LEU A 373 -10.48 2.97 -12.89
C LEU A 373 -10.28 1.86 -13.92
N ASP A 374 -10.77 2.09 -15.15
CA ASP A 374 -10.15 1.48 -16.33
C ASP A 374 -8.67 1.88 -16.27
N GLY A 375 -7.72 0.95 -16.48
CA GLY A 375 -6.28 1.21 -16.44
C GLY A 375 -5.85 2.53 -17.10
N LYS A 376 -6.47 2.94 -18.22
CA LYS A 376 -6.18 4.23 -18.87
C LYS A 376 -6.81 5.44 -18.18
N LEU A 377 -8.02 5.29 -17.64
CA LEU A 377 -8.69 6.33 -16.85
C LEU A 377 -8.04 6.47 -15.46
N ALA A 378 -7.48 5.37 -14.94
CA ALA A 378 -6.69 5.28 -13.73
C ALA A 378 -5.36 6.02 -13.87
N GLU A 379 -4.66 5.78 -14.98
CA GLU A 379 -3.53 6.57 -15.45
C GLU A 379 -3.89 8.06 -15.55
N LYS A 380 -5.01 8.39 -16.19
CA LYS A 380 -5.45 9.79 -16.41
C LYS A 380 -5.88 10.51 -15.11
N ASN A 381 -6.49 9.80 -14.17
CA ASN A 381 -6.96 10.34 -12.89
C ASN A 381 -5.93 10.22 -11.76
N ASN A 382 -4.68 9.84 -12.08
CA ASN A 382 -3.56 9.70 -11.13
C ASN A 382 -3.87 8.75 -9.95
N THR A 383 -4.85 7.88 -10.13
CA THR A 383 -5.14 6.76 -9.23
C THR A 383 -4.62 5.52 -9.94
N LEU A 384 -3.31 5.39 -9.98
CA LEU A 384 -2.64 4.25 -10.62
C LEU A 384 -2.67 3.07 -9.66
N ALA A 385 -3.77 2.32 -9.60
CA ALA A 385 -3.68 1.03 -8.93
C ALA A 385 -2.92 0.07 -9.83
N GLY A 386 -1.69 -0.27 -9.44
CA GLY A 386 -1.02 -1.49 -9.90
C GLY A 386 -1.70 -2.71 -9.30
N PHE A 387 -2.99 -2.89 -9.57
CA PHE A 387 -3.72 -4.03 -9.05
C PHE A 387 -3.33 -5.27 -9.84
N ILE A 388 -2.57 -6.14 -9.20
CA ILE A 388 -2.23 -7.45 -9.72
C ILE A 388 -2.79 -8.43 -8.71
N LEU A 389 -4.01 -8.93 -8.97
CA LEU A 389 -4.42 -10.16 -8.34
C LEU A 389 -3.81 -11.29 -9.15
N HIS A 390 -2.78 -11.89 -8.58
CA HIS A 390 -2.02 -12.89 -9.31
C HIS A 390 -2.92 -14.05 -9.78
N PRO A 391 -2.86 -14.48 -11.05
CA PRO A 391 -3.73 -15.52 -11.62
C PRO A 391 -3.68 -16.88 -10.90
N LEU A 392 -2.57 -17.18 -10.21
CA LEU A 392 -2.40 -18.38 -9.37
C LEU A 392 -3.12 -18.31 -8.01
N TYR A 393 -3.83 -17.22 -7.71
CA TYR A 393 -4.70 -17.08 -6.53
C TYR A 393 -5.64 -18.28 -6.36
N ASN A 394 -6.14 -18.86 -7.44
CA ASN A 394 -7.03 -20.02 -7.42
C ASN A 394 -6.34 -21.38 -7.13
N LYS A 395 -5.03 -21.40 -6.82
CA LYS A 395 -4.22 -22.62 -6.68
C LYS A 395 -3.38 -22.66 -5.39
N LEU A 396 -3.69 -21.79 -4.41
CA LEU A 396 -2.95 -21.73 -3.16
C LEU A 396 -3.33 -22.91 -2.25
N ILE A 397 -2.34 -23.66 -1.79
CA ILE A 397 -2.54 -24.88 -0.98
C ILE A 397 -2.07 -24.61 0.46
N ILE A 398 -2.91 -24.96 1.46
CA ILE A 398 -2.56 -24.95 2.88
C ILE A 398 -1.78 -26.24 3.22
N ASN A 399 -0.59 -26.12 3.82
CA ASN A 399 0.21 -27.27 4.24
C ASN A 399 0.40 -27.32 5.77
N GLU A 400 -0.35 -28.21 6.43
CA GLU A 400 -0.28 -28.41 7.89
C GLU A 400 1.02 -29.11 8.37
N GLN A 401 1.83 -29.66 7.45
CA GLN A 401 3.03 -30.45 7.78
C GLN A 401 4.34 -29.66 7.76
N LEU A 402 4.33 -28.41 7.29
CA LEU A 402 5.49 -27.53 7.34
C LEU A 402 5.67 -26.99 8.77
N ASN A 403 6.30 -27.83 9.59
CA ASN A 403 6.70 -27.53 10.96
C ASN A 403 7.89 -26.55 10.95
N TYR A 404 7.63 -25.26 10.67
CA TYR A 404 8.61 -24.19 10.84
C TYR A 404 8.81 -23.98 12.33
N LYS A 405 9.88 -24.58 12.87
CA LYS A 405 10.34 -24.24 14.22
C LYS A 405 10.81 -22.78 14.22
N PRO A 406 10.43 -21.99 15.25
CA PRO A 406 10.69 -20.57 15.33
C PRO A 406 12.18 -20.21 15.23
#